data_AF-S9U809-F1
#
_entry.id   AF-S9U809-F1
#
_cell.length_a   1.000
_cell.length_b   1.000
_cell.length_c   1.000
_cell.angle_alpha   90.00
_cell.angle_beta   90.00
_cell.angle_gamma   90.00
#
_symmetry.space_group_name_H-M   'P 1'
#
loop_
_entity.id
_entity.type
_entity.pdbx_description
1 polymer ?
#
loop_
_entity_poly.entity_id
_entity_poly.type
_entity_poly.pdbx_seq_one_letter_code
_entity_poly.pdbx_strand_id
1 'polypeptide(L)'
;MYIAYEIVSKHTGKVRAIYHNPVPEQIDLEPKGFHAESIPVAEGKAGLTPYLMAKIDTKELYYDYVAIPDLPIDNTSEIDKLKLAVAELAETQEADGTKTKLALAELAELVAGGEK
;
A
#
# COMPACT_ATOMS: atom_id res chain seq x y z
N MET A 1 18.62 -22.55 17.89
CA MET A 1 19.53 -22.16 19.00
C MET A 1 19.78 -20.69 18.80
N TYR A 2 19.43 -19.87 19.78
CA TYR A 2 19.48 -18.43 19.66
C TYR A 2 20.50 -17.87 20.63
N ILE A 3 21.32 -16.94 20.15
CA ILE A 3 22.38 -16.34 20.93
C ILE A 3 22.01 -14.88 21.16
N ALA A 4 21.80 -14.52 22.42
CA ALA A 4 21.76 -13.12 22.83
C ALA A 4 23.18 -12.68 23.16
N TYR A 5 23.61 -11.58 22.57
CA TYR A 5 24.97 -11.08 22.72
C TYR A 5 25.01 -9.55 22.72
N GLU A 6 26.03 -9.02 23.37
CA GLU A 6 26.36 -7.60 23.33
C GLU A 6 27.55 -7.39 22.41
N ILE A 7 27.44 -6.41 21.51
CA ILE A 7 28.53 -6.07 20.60
C ILE A 7 29.61 -5.34 21.41
N VAL A 8 30.80 -5.94 21.50
CA VAL A 8 31.97 -5.36 22.18
C VAL A 8 32.90 -4.69 21.17
N SER A 9 32.99 -5.20 19.95
CA SER A 9 33.78 -4.64 18.85
C SER A 9 33.14 -4.97 17.49
N LYS A 10 33.73 -4.46 16.39
CA LYS A 10 33.26 -4.74 15.01
C LYS A 10 33.15 -6.24 14.67
N HIS A 11 33.94 -7.09 15.31
CA HIS A 11 33.97 -8.54 15.04
C HIS A 11 33.87 -9.38 16.31
N THR A 12 33.48 -8.79 17.44
CA THR A 12 33.44 -9.49 18.73
C THR A 12 32.15 -9.17 19.47
N GLY A 13 31.37 -10.21 19.74
CA GLY A 13 30.21 -10.15 20.63
C GLY A 13 30.48 -10.92 21.91
N LYS A 14 30.07 -10.39 23.06
CA LYS A 14 30.03 -11.13 24.32
C LYS A 14 28.68 -11.82 24.43
N VAL A 15 28.69 -13.15 24.41
CA VAL A 15 27.48 -13.95 24.60
C VAL A 15 26.95 -13.70 26.01
N ARG A 16 25.69 -13.26 26.08
CA ARG A 16 24.96 -13.04 27.32
C ARG A 16 24.20 -14.30 27.72
N ALA A 17 23.53 -14.93 26.76
CA ALA A 17 22.74 -16.12 26.98
C ALA A 17 22.61 -16.93 25.68
N ILE A 18 22.48 -18.25 25.84
CA ILE A 18 22.17 -19.18 24.75
C ILE A 18 20.81 -19.79 25.08
N TYR A 19 19.83 -19.53 24.22
CA TYR A 19 18.48 -20.06 24.37
C TYR A 19 18.26 -21.18 23.37
N HIS A 20 17.84 -22.33 23.88
CA HIS A 20 17.45 -23.46 23.03
C HIS A 20 15.97 -23.39 22.64
N ASN A 21 15.13 -22.78 23.49
CA ASN A 21 13.70 -22.60 23.33
C ASN A 21 13.25 -21.38 24.19
N PRO A 22 13.34 -20.13 23.68
CA PRO A 22 12.93 -18.96 24.44
C PRO A 22 11.40 -18.84 24.50
N VAL A 23 10.83 -18.74 25.70
CA VAL A 23 9.41 -18.44 25.92
C VAL A 23 9.14 -16.94 25.74
N PRO A 24 7.88 -16.49 25.51
CA PRO A 24 7.56 -15.08 25.25
C PRO A 24 8.21 -14.10 26.24
N GLU A 25 8.22 -14.45 27.52
CA GLU A 25 8.81 -13.63 28.58
C GLU A 25 10.33 -13.46 28.41
N GLN A 26 11.02 -14.43 27.79
CA GLN A 26 12.46 -14.36 27.49
C GLN A 26 12.75 -13.59 26.21
N ILE A 27 11.79 -13.51 25.29
CA ILE A 27 11.87 -12.70 24.07
C ILE A 27 11.78 -11.21 24.47
N ASP A 28 10.89 -10.89 25.40
CA ASP A 28 10.72 -9.52 25.91
C ASP A 28 11.99 -9.00 26.62
N LEU A 29 12.81 -9.90 27.17
CA LEU A 29 14.10 -9.58 27.79
C LEU A 29 15.21 -9.28 26.77
N GLU A 30 14.99 -9.57 25.49
CA GLU A 30 15.94 -9.35 24.41
C GLU A 30 15.35 -8.36 23.38
N PRO A 31 15.27 -7.05 23.70
CA PRO A 31 14.63 -6.04 22.84
C PRO A 31 15.36 -5.82 21.52
N LYS A 32 16.59 -6.33 21.38
CA LYS A 32 17.38 -6.30 20.14
C LYS A 32 17.17 -7.53 19.26
N GLY A 33 16.34 -8.48 19.70
CA GLY A 33 16.08 -9.74 19.03
C GLY A 33 17.23 -10.75 19.17
N PHE A 34 17.15 -11.82 18.38
CA PHE A 34 18.12 -12.91 18.38
C PHE A 34 18.93 -12.93 17.08
N HIS A 35 20.18 -13.39 17.16
CA HIS A 35 20.94 -13.71 15.97
C HIS A 35 20.40 -14.96 15.27
N ALA A 36 20.26 -14.90 13.94
CA ALA A 36 20.00 -16.03 13.06
C ALA A 36 21.06 -16.09 11.96
N GLU A 37 21.58 -17.28 11.65
CA GLU A 37 22.62 -17.48 10.65
C GLU A 37 22.12 -17.20 9.22
N SER A 38 20.85 -17.54 8.95
CA SER A 38 20.19 -17.29 7.66
C SER A 38 18.70 -17.10 7.84
N ILE A 39 18.10 -16.20 7.05
CA ILE A 39 16.66 -15.95 7.03
C ILE A 39 16.10 -16.50 5.71
N PRO A 40 15.06 -17.35 5.72
CA PRO A 40 14.45 -17.86 4.50
C PRO A 40 13.81 -16.72 3.69
N VAL A 41 13.74 -16.90 2.36
CA VAL A 41 13.05 -15.97 1.46
C VAL A 41 11.57 -16.34 1.38
N ALA A 42 10.68 -15.37 1.56
CA ALA A 42 9.25 -15.60 1.41
C ALA A 42 8.89 -15.81 -0.07
N GLU A 43 8.09 -16.84 -0.36
CA GLU A 43 7.45 -16.97 -1.67
C GLU A 43 6.28 -15.98 -1.76
N GLY A 44 6.19 -15.24 -2.87
CA GLY A 44 5.05 -14.35 -3.12
C GLY A 44 3.81 -15.15 -3.48
N LYS A 45 2.78 -15.12 -2.63
CA LYS A 45 1.47 -15.74 -2.89
C LYS A 45 0.40 -14.66 -2.95
N ALA A 46 -0.35 -14.61 -4.06
CA ALA A 46 -1.39 -13.60 -4.26
C ALA A 46 -2.46 -13.67 -3.16
N GLY A 47 -2.84 -12.51 -2.61
CA GLY A 47 -3.84 -12.42 -1.55
C GLY A 47 -3.37 -12.85 -0.15
N LEU A 48 -2.08 -13.22 0.00
CA LEU A 48 -1.51 -13.66 1.28
C LEU A 48 -0.32 -12.76 1.68
N THR A 49 -0.26 -12.40 2.96
CA THR A 49 0.89 -11.71 3.56
C THR A 49 1.75 -12.72 4.32
N PRO A 50 3.06 -12.84 3.99
CA PRO A 50 3.96 -13.73 4.71
C PRO A 50 4.42 -13.11 6.03
N TYR A 51 4.29 -13.84 7.13
CA TYR A 51 4.79 -13.49 8.46
C TYR A 51 5.90 -14.47 8.86
N LEU A 52 7.09 -13.94 9.16
CA LEU A 52 8.23 -14.77 9.57
C LEU A 52 8.00 -15.30 10.99
N MET A 53 7.94 -16.63 11.11
CA MET A 53 7.72 -17.36 12.35
C MET A 53 8.92 -18.29 12.63
N ALA A 54 9.08 -18.66 13.89
CA ALA A 54 10.08 -19.63 14.34
C ALA A 54 9.39 -20.88 14.88
N LYS A 55 9.72 -22.05 14.33
CA LYS A 55 9.28 -23.34 14.86
C LYS A 55 10.24 -23.77 15.94
N ILE A 56 9.73 -23.78 17.17
CA ILE A 56 10.53 -23.93 18.38
C ILE A 56 11.18 -25.32 18.47
N ASP A 57 10.42 -26.38 18.19
CA ASP A 57 10.90 -27.76 18.35
C ASP A 57 11.96 -28.14 17.31
N THR A 58 11.77 -27.69 16.06
CA THR A 58 12.66 -28.02 14.94
C THR A 58 13.76 -27.00 14.72
N LYS A 59 13.68 -25.83 15.39
CA LYS A 59 14.62 -24.69 15.24
C LYS A 59 14.63 -24.12 13.81
N GLU A 60 13.52 -24.20 13.11
CA GLU A 60 13.38 -23.75 11.72
C GLU A 60 12.62 -22.43 11.65
N LEU A 61 13.10 -21.50 10.82
CA LEU A 61 12.34 -20.32 10.44
C LEU A 61 11.41 -20.67 9.27
N TYR A 62 10.16 -20.22 9.31
CA TYR A 62 9.18 -20.43 8.25
C TYR A 62 8.28 -19.21 8.09
N TYR A 63 7.57 -19.11 6.96
CA TYR A 63 6.56 -18.08 6.79
C TYR A 63 5.17 -18.67 6.98
N ASP A 64 4.39 -18.04 7.86
CA ASP A 64 2.95 -18.24 7.89
C ASP A 64 2.28 -17.27 6.92
N TYR A 65 1.27 -17.75 6.20
CA TYR A 65 0.63 -16.98 5.14
C TYR A 65 -0.79 -16.62 5.56
N VAL A 66 -0.97 -15.37 5.96
CA VAL A 66 -2.26 -14.88 6.43
C VAL A 66 -2.98 -14.19 5.29
N ALA A 67 -4.28 -14.46 5.15
CA ALA A 67 -5.12 -13.76 4.17
C ALA A 67 -5.09 -12.26 4.41
N ILE A 68 -4.86 -11.49 3.36
CA ILE A 68 -5.05 -10.04 3.42
C ILE A 68 -6.54 -9.83 3.68
N PRO A 69 -6.93 -9.24 4.82
CA PRO A 69 -8.34 -9.01 5.09
C PRO A 69 -8.91 -8.13 3.98
N ASP A 70 -10.05 -8.55 3.42
CA ASP A 70 -10.83 -7.74 2.50
C ASP A 70 -11.30 -6.50 3.27
N LEU A 71 -10.50 -5.43 3.21
CA LEU A 71 -10.96 -4.12 3.64
C LEU A 71 -12.06 -3.72 2.64
N PRO A 72 -13.29 -3.44 3.10
CA PRO A 72 -14.31 -2.92 2.21
C PRO A 72 -13.82 -1.56 1.74
N ILE A 73 -13.34 -1.50 0.49
CA ILE A 73 -13.03 -0.25 -0.15
C ILE A 73 -14.38 0.40 -0.47
N ASP A 74 -14.87 1.26 0.43
CA ASP A 74 -16.07 2.07 0.22
C ASP A 74 -15.78 3.18 -0.81
N ASN A 75 -15.57 2.76 -2.07
CA ASN A 75 -15.39 3.65 -3.21
C ASN A 75 -16.70 4.32 -3.65
N THR A 76 -17.83 3.95 -3.04
CA THR A 76 -19.16 4.40 -3.46
C THR A 76 -19.29 5.92 -3.37
N SER A 77 -18.77 6.53 -2.30
CA SER A 77 -18.87 7.99 -2.13
C SER A 77 -18.01 8.80 -3.10
N GLU A 78 -16.85 8.28 -3.50
CA GLU A 78 -15.95 8.96 -4.45
C GLU A 78 -16.43 8.80 -5.90
N ILE A 79 -16.94 7.61 -6.24
CA ILE A 79 -17.54 7.35 -7.56
C ILE A 79 -18.75 8.24 -7.80
N ASP A 80 -19.59 8.45 -6.79
CA ASP A 80 -20.79 9.30 -6.94
C ASP A 80 -20.42 10.78 -7.09
N LYS A 81 -19.40 11.27 -6.37
CA LYS A 81 -18.85 12.63 -6.56
C LYS A 81 -18.25 12.81 -7.95
N LEU A 82 -17.51 11.83 -8.45
CA LEU A 82 -16.92 11.86 -9.79
C LEU A 82 -18.00 11.86 -10.88
N LYS A 83 -19.05 11.06 -10.73
CA LYS A 83 -20.20 11.07 -11.66
C LYS A 83 -20.89 12.42 -11.71
N LEU A 84 -21.09 13.06 -10.54
CA LEU A 84 -21.69 14.40 -10.48
C LEU A 84 -20.80 15.44 -11.20
N ALA A 85 -19.50 15.45 -10.90
CA ALA A 85 -18.56 16.37 -11.54
C ALA A 85 -18.48 16.18 -13.06
N VAL A 86 -18.58 14.94 -13.55
CA VAL A 86 -18.64 14.64 -14.99
C VAL A 86 -19.94 15.16 -15.63
N ALA A 87 -21.07 15.02 -14.95
CA ALA A 87 -22.35 15.54 -15.43
C ALA A 87 -22.34 17.08 -15.53
N GLU A 88 -21.84 17.76 -14.50
CA GLU A 88 -21.70 19.23 -14.48
C GLU A 88 -20.75 19.73 -15.59
N LEU A 89 -19.64 19.02 -15.83
CA LEU A 89 -18.70 19.36 -16.90
C LEU A 89 -19.31 19.18 -18.30
N ALA A 90 -20.09 18.11 -18.50
CA ALA A 90 -20.79 17.87 -19.76
C ALA A 90 -21.84 18.96 -20.04
N GLU A 91 -22.63 19.35 -19.04
CA GLU A 91 -23.61 20.42 -19.16
C GLU A 91 -22.94 21.77 -19.50
N THR A 92 -21.81 22.06 -18.86
CA THR A 92 -21.04 23.28 -19.13
C THR A 92 -20.50 23.30 -20.57
N GLN A 93 -19.96 22.18 -21.06
CA GLN A 93 -19.49 22.07 -22.45
C GLN A 93 -20.62 22.21 -23.47
N GLU A 94 -21.79 21.64 -23.21
CA GLU A 94 -22.95 21.79 -24.09
C GLU A 94 -23.45 23.24 -24.12
N ALA A 95 -23.53 23.89 -22.96
CA ALA A 95 -23.92 25.30 -22.86
C ALA A 95 -22.93 26.21 -23.60
N ASP A 96 -21.63 26.01 -23.42
CA ASP A 96 -20.58 26.81 -24.08
C ASP A 96 -20.52 26.55 -25.59
N GLY A 97 -20.67 25.29 -26.02
CA GLY A 97 -20.75 24.92 -27.42
C GLY A 97 -21.98 25.51 -28.12
N THR A 98 -23.09 25.65 -27.40
CA THR A 98 -24.31 26.27 -27.93
C THR A 98 -24.16 27.79 -28.03
N LYS A 99 -23.61 28.44 -27.00
CA LYS A 99 -23.34 29.89 -27.01
C LYS A 99 -22.39 30.30 -28.13
N THR A 100 -21.31 29.54 -28.33
CA THR A 100 -20.34 29.82 -29.40
C THR A 100 -20.94 29.65 -30.79
N LYS A 101 -21.77 28.63 -31.01
CA LYS A 101 -22.51 28.45 -32.27
C LYS A 101 -23.49 29.59 -32.54
N LEU A 102 -24.21 30.06 -31.51
CA LEU A 102 -25.13 31.21 -31.63
C LEU A 102 -24.37 32.50 -31.97
N ALA A 103 -23.31 32.81 -31.23
CA ALA A 103 -22.49 33.99 -31.51
C ALA A 103 -21.87 33.96 -32.93
N LEU A 104 -21.46 32.78 -33.40
CA LEU A 104 -20.94 32.63 -34.76
C LEU A 104 -22.02 32.84 -35.83
N ALA A 105 -23.24 32.37 -35.58
CA ALA A 105 -24.38 32.58 -36.49
C ALA A 105 -24.76 34.07 -36.58
N GLU A 106 -24.81 34.78 -35.46
CA GLU A 106 -25.06 36.22 -35.42
C GLU A 106 -23.97 37.02 -36.17
N LEU A 107 -22.70 36.66 -36.00
CA LEU A 107 -21.60 37.29 -36.74
C LEU A 107 -21.69 37.02 -38.24
N ALA A 108 -22.04 35.80 -38.64
CA ALA A 108 -22.22 35.46 -40.05
C ALA A 108 -23.36 36.24 -40.69
N GLU A 109 -24.47 36.45 -39.97
CA GLU A 109 -25.60 37.25 -40.41
C GLU A 109 -25.24 38.74 -40.51
N LEU A 110 -24.44 39.27 -39.58
CA LEU A 110 -23.98 40.66 -39.59
C LEU A 110 -23.02 40.95 -40.76
N VAL A 111 -22.16 39.98 -41.10
CA VAL A 111 -21.29 40.06 -42.29
C VAL A 111 -22.10 39.94 -43.59
N ALA A 112 -23.09 39.03 -43.65
CA ALA A 112 -23.93 38.86 -44.85
C ALA A 112 -24.94 40.01 -45.05
N GLY A 113 -25.40 40.66 -43.97
CA GLY A 113 -26.32 41.80 -44.01
C GLY A 113 -25.64 43.15 -44.20
N GLY A 114 -24.31 43.23 -44.06
CA GLY A 114 -23.51 44.45 -44.19
C GLY A 114 -23.08 44.80 -45.62
N GLU A 115 -23.32 43.94 -46.61
CA GLU A 115 -23.09 44.24 -48.04
C GLU A 115 -24.35 44.85 -48.69
N LYS A 116 -24.57 46.15 -48.48
CA LYS A 116 -25.30 47.04 -49.40
C LYS A 116 -24.72 48.45 -49.39
#